data_AF-A0A521SJV2-F1
#
_entry.id   AF-A0A521SJV2-F1
#
_cell.length_a   1.000
_cell.length_b   1.000
_cell.length_c   1.000
_cell.angle_alpha   90.00
_cell.angle_beta   90.00
_cell.angle_gamma   90.00
#
_symmetry.space_group_name_H-M   'P 1'
#
loop_
_entity.id
_entity.type
_entity.pdbx_description
1 polymer ?
#
loop_
_entity_poly.entity_id
_entity_poly.type
_entity_poly.pdbx_seq_one_letter_code
_entity_poly.pdbx_strand_id
1 'polypeptide(L)'
;MPQWLINLLARNTPSCKEVIRLISDSMERPLSFRQRLAVRFHFLICKWCTRYQKQIRFIHNILGGRPEKVGETAPGALSPEAQERIKQALRPKK
;
A
#
# COMPACT_ATOMS: atom_id res chain seq x y z
N MET A 1 19.92 -0.88 21.38
CA MET A 1 19.03 0.13 22.00
C MET A 1 18.76 -0.28 23.43
N PRO A 2 18.66 0.65 24.37
CA PRO A 2 18.37 0.30 25.76
C PRO A 2 16.96 -0.31 25.87
N GLN A 3 16.80 -1.30 26.76
CA GLN A 3 15.59 -2.12 26.85
C GLN A 3 14.32 -1.30 27.14
N TRP A 4 14.44 -0.22 27.93
CA TRP A 4 13.34 0.68 28.23
C TRP A 4 12.77 1.38 26.98
N LEU A 5 13.62 1.68 26.00
CA LEU A 5 13.23 2.34 24.75
C LEU A 5 12.46 1.38 23.85
N ILE A 6 12.89 0.12 23.76
CA ILE A 6 12.18 -0.91 23.00
C ILE A 6 10.78 -1.13 23.58
N ASN A 7 10.68 -1.23 24.91
CA ASN A 7 9.41 -1.41 25.61
C ASN A 7 8.49 -0.19 25.45
N LEU A 8 9.03 1.02 25.49
CA LEU A 8 8.29 2.26 25.26
C LEU A 8 7.72 2.31 23.83
N LEU A 9 8.56 1.99 22.83
CA LEU A 9 8.13 1.94 21.44
C LEU A 9 7.06 0.88 21.22
N ALA A 10 7.24 -0.34 21.75
CA ALA A 10 6.28 -1.42 21.61
C ALA A 10 4.89 -1.09 22.20
N ARG A 11 4.84 -0.31 23.29
CA ARG A 11 3.57 0.12 23.93
C ARG A 11 2.87 1.27 23.21
N ASN A 12 3.60 2.09 22.45
CA ASN A 12 3.07 3.31 21.82
C ASN A 12 2.92 3.19 20.29
N THR A 13 3.43 2.12 19.68
CA THR A 13 3.23 1.84 18.26
C THR A 13 1.98 0.98 18.03
N PRO A 14 1.31 1.14 16.88
CA PRO A 14 0.22 0.24 16.48
C PRO A 14 0.70 -1.21 16.38
N SER A 15 -0.25 -2.13 16.51
CA SER A 15 -0.02 -3.57 16.37
C SER A 15 0.44 -3.94 14.95
N CYS A 16 1.09 -5.09 14.79
CA CYS A 16 1.51 -5.59 13.47
C CYS A 16 0.33 -5.62 12.47
N LYS A 17 -0.88 -5.98 12.93
CA LYS A 17 -2.09 -6.05 12.09
C LYS A 17 -2.49 -4.67 11.56
N GLU A 18 -2.43 -3.65 12.41
CA GLU A 18 -2.73 -2.27 12.01
C GLU A 18 -1.66 -1.71 11.09
N VAL A 19 -0.38 -2.01 11.36
CA VAL A 19 0.74 -1.62 10.49
C VAL A 19 0.59 -2.24 9.10
N ILE A 20 0.25 -3.53 9.01
CA ILE A 20 0.00 -4.21 7.74
C ILE A 20 -1.14 -3.51 6.97
N ARG A 21 -2.24 -3.15 7.64
CA ARG A 21 -3.34 -2.38 7.02
C ARG A 21 -2.87 -1.02 6.53
N LEU A 22 -2.13 -0.27 7.34
CA LEU A 22 -1.58 1.03 6.94
C LEU A 22 -0.61 0.92 5.76
N ILE A 23 0.19 -0.15 5.70
CA ILE A 23 1.06 -0.44 4.55
C ILE A 23 0.21 -0.68 3.30
N SER A 24 -0.88 -1.44 3.40
CA SER A 24 -1.80 -1.67 2.28
C SER A 24 -2.45 -0.38 1.82
N ASP A 25 -3.03 0.39 2.75
CA ASP A 25 -3.65 1.68 2.48
C ASP A 25 -2.67 2.65 1.79
N SER A 26 -1.39 2.61 2.15
CA SER A 26 -0.37 3.48 1.56
C SER A 26 -0.13 3.28 0.06
N MET A 27 -0.60 2.15 -0.50
CA MET A 27 -0.52 1.87 -1.93
C MET A 27 -1.66 2.51 -2.72
N GLU A 28 -2.82 2.68 -2.09
CA GLU A 28 -4.02 3.25 -2.72
C GLU A 28 -4.15 4.75 -2.45
N ARG A 29 -3.78 5.18 -1.23
CA ARG A 29 -3.95 6.55 -0.77
C ARG A 29 -2.75 7.02 0.05
N PRO A 30 -2.43 8.33 0.03
CA PRO A 30 -1.40 8.86 0.90
C PRO A 30 -1.84 8.74 2.37
N LEU A 31 -0.97 8.16 3.20
CA LEU A 31 -1.16 8.15 4.65
C LEU A 31 -1.00 9.57 5.22
N SER A 32 -1.75 9.86 6.29
CA SER A 32 -1.53 11.05 7.12
C SER A 32 -0.14 11.04 7.77
N PHE A 33 0.36 12.21 8.15
CA PHE A 33 1.68 12.33 8.79
C PHE A 33 1.82 11.46 10.05
N ARG A 34 0.79 11.43 10.90
CA ARG A 34 0.75 10.60 12.12
C ARG A 34 0.85 9.11 11.81
N GLN A 35 0.11 8.63 10.82
CA GLN A 35 0.16 7.22 10.39
C GLN A 35 1.55 6.84 9.85
N ARG A 36 2.17 7.72 9.05
CA ARG A 36 3.54 7.47 8.54
C ARG A 36 4.54 7.36 9.68
N LEU A 37 4.44 8.23 10.68
CA LEU A 37 5.35 8.23 11.82
C LEU A 37 5.16 6.95 12.67
N ALA A 38 3.91 6.55 12.92
CA ALA A 38 3.58 5.33 13.65
C ALA A 38 4.16 4.07 12.99
N VAL A 39 4.02 3.95 11.66
CA VAL A 39 4.60 2.84 10.88
C VAL A 39 6.14 2.87 10.94
N ARG A 40 6.76 4.05 10.83
CA ARG A 40 8.22 4.19 10.95
C ARG A 40 8.75 3.73 12.29
N PHE A 41 8.12 4.12 13.39
CA PHE A 41 8.52 3.67 14.72
C PHE A 41 8.37 2.15 14.90
N HIS A 42 7.29 1.57 14.38
CA HIS A 42 7.09 0.12 14.45
C HIS A 42 8.19 -0.66 13.69
N PHE A 43 8.70 -0.13 12.58
CA PHE A 43 9.82 -0.77 11.86
C PHE A 43 11.13 -0.83 12.64
N LEU A 44 11.33 0.05 13.63
CA LEU A 44 12.54 0.01 14.49
C LEU A 44 12.55 -1.20 15.42
N ILE A 45 11.38 -1.76 15.73
CA ILE A 45 11.23 -2.89 16.66
C ILE A 45 10.76 -4.18 15.98
N CYS A 46 10.18 -4.11 14.79
CA CYS A 46 9.61 -5.27 14.10
C CYS A 46 10.14 -5.43 12.67
N LYS A 47 11.14 -6.32 12.52
CA LYS A 47 11.76 -6.66 11.22
C LYS A 47 10.78 -7.32 10.23
N TRP A 48 9.78 -8.05 10.74
CA TRP A 48 8.78 -8.73 9.90
C TRP A 48 7.91 -7.74 9.14
N CYS A 49 7.43 -6.69 9.80
CA CYS A 49 6.66 -5.63 9.17
C CYS A 49 7.48 -4.88 8.11
N THR A 50 8.78 -4.65 8.35
CA THR A 50 9.68 -4.09 7.33
C THR A 50 9.83 -5.01 6.12
N ARG A 51 9.94 -6.32 6.34
CA ARG A 51 10.05 -7.31 5.25
C ARG A 51 8.77 -7.39 4.43
N TYR A 52 7.61 -7.45 5.10
CA TYR A 52 6.30 -7.43 4.46
C TYR A 52 6.14 -6.19 3.56
N GLN A 53 6.51 -5.01 4.06
CA GLN A 53 6.42 -3.76 3.30
C GLN A 53 7.25 -3.79 2.00
N LYS A 54 8.42 -4.45 2.03
CA LYS A 54 9.25 -4.65 0.83
C LYS A 54 8.61 -5.62 -0.15
N GLN A 55 8.06 -6.74 0.35
CA GLN A 55 7.40 -7.76 -0.47
C GLN A 55 6.18 -7.20 -1.20
N ILE A 56 5.29 -6.51 -0.48
CA ILE A 56 4.06 -6.01 -1.11
C ILE A 56 4.34 -4.91 -2.13
N ARG A 57 5.33 -4.03 -1.87
CA ARG A 57 5.77 -3.05 -2.87
C ARG A 57 6.41 -3.69 -4.10
N PHE A 58 7.17 -4.77 -3.92
CA PHE A 58 7.73 -5.51 -5.04
C PHE A 58 6.63 -6.08 -5.93
N ILE A 59 5.63 -6.74 -5.32
CA ILE A 59 4.45 -7.26 -6.03
C ILE A 59 3.70 -6.12 -6.74
N HIS A 60 3.42 -5.03 -6.02
CA HIS A 60 2.73 -3.87 -6.58
C HIS A 60 3.49 -3.24 -7.76
N ASN A 61 4.82 -3.18 -7.70
CA ASN A 61 5.63 -2.65 -8.80
C ASN A 61 5.65 -3.59 -10.01
N ILE A 62 5.63 -4.91 -9.81
CA ILE A 62 5.54 -5.88 -10.91
C ILE A 62 4.17 -5.79 -11.58
N LEU A 63 3.10 -5.67 -10.80
CA LEU A 63 1.73 -5.63 -11.33
C LEU A 63 1.32 -4.24 -11.85
N GLY A 64 1.84 -3.17 -11.23
CA GLY A 64 1.55 -1.78 -11.58
C GLY A 64 2.54 -1.17 -12.57
N GLY A 65 3.67 -1.85 -12.83
CA GLY A 65 4.51 -1.56 -13.98
C GLY A 65 3.72 -1.90 -15.23
N ARG A 66 3.57 -0.93 -16.15
CA ARG A 66 3.08 -1.21 -17.51
C ARG A 66 3.79 -2.47 -18.01
N PRO A 67 3.07 -3.49 -18.52
CA PRO A 67 3.70 -4.73 -18.93
C PRO A 67 4.56 -4.42 -20.15
N GLU A 68 5.85 -4.09 -19.93
CA GLU A 68 6.73 -3.87 -21.06
C GLU A 68 6.98 -5.22 -21.75
N LYS A 69 6.96 -6.36 -21.05
CA LYS A 69 7.26 -7.68 -21.64
C LYS A 69 6.61 -8.88 -20.91
N VAL A 70 5.28 -8.93 -20.81
CA VAL A 70 4.60 -10.21 -20.50
C VAL A 70 3.48 -10.43 -21.50
N GLY A 71 3.80 -11.16 -22.57
CA GLY A 71 2.85 -11.75 -23.50
C GLY A 71 2.17 -10.75 -24.44
N GLU A 72 2.41 -10.93 -25.74
CA GLU A 72 1.56 -10.38 -26.80
C GLU A 72 0.10 -10.74 -26.50
N THR A 73 -0.68 -9.80 -25.95
CA THR A 73 -2.11 -9.50 -26.19
C THR A 73 -2.64 -8.65 -25.02
N ALA A 74 -2.56 -7.32 -25.13
CA ALA A 74 -3.60 -6.40 -24.67
C ALA A 74 -3.23 -4.94 -25.00
N PRO A 75 -4.06 -4.20 -25.74
CA PRO A 75 -3.94 -2.75 -25.79
C PRO A 75 -4.30 -2.21 -24.40
N GLY A 76 -3.33 -1.61 -23.71
CA GLY A 76 -3.49 -1.02 -22.37
C GLY A 76 -4.42 0.21 -22.31
N ALA A 77 -5.26 0.42 -23.31
CA ALA A 77 -6.28 1.45 -23.36
C ALA A 77 -7.64 0.77 -23.50
N LEU A 78 -8.58 1.13 -22.63
CA LEU A 78 -9.98 0.74 -22.77
C LEU A 78 -10.48 1.19 -24.16
N SER A 79 -11.31 0.36 -24.80
CA SER A 79 -12.08 0.83 -25.95
C SER A 79 -12.87 2.09 -25.55
N PRO A 80 -13.00 3.10 -26.45
CA PRO A 80 -13.78 4.30 -26.18
C PRO A 80 -15.18 4.00 -25.64
N GLU A 81 -15.81 2.94 -26.14
CA GLU A 81 -17.14 2.48 -25.71
C GLU A 81 -17.13 1.97 -24.26
N ALA A 82 -16.11 1.18 -23.89
CA ALA A 82 -15.95 0.68 -22.52
C ALA A 82 -15.68 1.82 -21.53
N GLN A 83 -14.89 2.82 -21.94
CA GLN A 83 -14.64 4.02 -21.13
C GLN A 83 -15.92 4.81 -20.89
N GLU A 84 -16.75 5.00 -21.91
CA GLU A 84 -17.99 5.78 -21.80
C GLU A 84 -19.04 5.07 -20.93
N ARG A 85 -19.16 3.74 -21.06
CA ARG A 85 -20.00 2.92 -20.17
C ARG A 85 -19.62 3.07 -18.69
N ILE A 86 -18.32 3.04 -18.38
CA ILE A 86 -17.82 3.22 -17.01
C ILE A 86 -18.15 4.62 -16.50
N LYS A 87 -17.93 5.67 -17.30
CA LYS A 87 -18.29 7.05 -16.92
C LYS A 87 -19.78 7.20 -16.61
N GLN A 88 -20.65 6.61 -17.42
CA GLN A 88 -22.10 6.65 -17.20
C GLN A 88 -22.51 5.93 -15.91
N ALA A 89 -21.89 4.78 -15.61
CA ALA A 89 -22.17 4.02 -14.38
C ALA A 89 -21.70 4.73 -13.10
N LEU A 90 -20.62 5.52 -13.18
CA LEU A 90 -20.08 6.28 -12.05
C LEU A 90 -20.76 7.64 -11.83
N ARG A 91 -21.64 8.07 -12.75
CA ARG A 91 -22.41 9.30 -12.52
C ARG A 91 -23.29 9.11 -11.28
N PRO A 92 -23.28 10.08 -10.33
CA PRO A 92 -24.11 9.98 -9.13
C PRO A 92 -25.57 9.87 -9.54
N LYS A 93 -26.25 8.84 -9.02
CA LYS A 93 -27.70 8.70 -9.15
C LYS A 93 -28.34 9.84 -8.37
N LYS A 94 -29.14 10.65 -9.06
CA LYS A 94 -29.86 11.79 -8.49
C LYS A 94 -30.92 11.32 -7.50
#